data_AF-A0A2T4CSE8-F1
#
_entry.id   AF-A0A2T4CSE8-F1
#
_cell.length_a   1.000
_cell.length_b   1.000
_cell.length_c   1.000
_cell.angle_alpha   90.00
_cell.angle_beta   90.00
_cell.angle_gamma   90.00
#
_symmetry.space_group_name_H-M   'P 1'
#
loop_
_entity.id
_entity.type
_entity.pdbx_description
1 polymer ?
#
loop_
_entity_poly.entity_id
_entity_poly.type
_entity_poly.pdbx_seq_one_letter_code
_entity_poly.pdbx_strand_id
1 'polypeptide(L)'
;GLLTDVGFITPVIESALTLCDGLMLEANHDMAMLDQGEYPEYLKQRVGGRFGHLNNVQSAELLAKIDTTRLQHIVAMHISEKNNSPTLVSPLFADALNCTPDWIGIAEQDAGFDWRELKKA
;
A
#
# COMPACT_ATOMS: atom_id res chain seq x y z
N GLY A 1 -11.15 -1.42 5.42
CA GLY A 1 -10.09 -2.39 5.79
C GLY A 1 -8.83 -1.66 6.19
N LEU A 2 -7.96 -2.35 6.93
CA LEU A 2 -6.59 -1.93 7.23
C LEU A 2 -5.70 -3.16 7.02
N LEU A 3 -4.65 -3.02 6.20
CA LEU A 3 -3.64 -4.05 6.00
C LEU A 3 -2.25 -3.44 6.17
N THR A 4 -1.53 -3.91 7.18
CA THR A 4 -0.16 -3.49 7.52
C THR A 4 0.62 -4.63 8.14
N ASP A 5 1.95 -4.55 8.06
CA ASP A 5 2.91 -5.51 8.61
C ASP A 5 2.71 -6.92 8.04
N VAL A 6 2.60 -7.01 6.71
CA VAL A 6 2.37 -8.27 6.00
C VAL A 6 3.35 -8.43 4.85
N GLY A 7 4.16 -9.50 4.86
CA GLY A 7 5.10 -9.77 3.77
C GLY A 7 4.52 -10.56 2.60
N PHE A 8 3.28 -11.04 2.69
CA PHE A 8 2.68 -11.89 1.66
C PHE A 8 1.14 -11.85 1.65
N ILE A 9 0.59 -11.65 0.45
CA ILE A 9 -0.85 -11.63 0.22
C ILE A 9 -1.39 -13.07 0.15
N THR A 10 -2.48 -13.34 0.88
CA THR A 10 -3.15 -14.64 0.88
C THR A 10 -4.59 -14.50 0.38
N PRO A 11 -5.25 -15.58 -0.06
CA PRO A 11 -6.65 -15.53 -0.45
C PRO A 11 -7.59 -15.03 0.67
N VAL A 12 -7.23 -15.26 1.94
CA VAL A 12 -7.99 -14.74 3.09
C VAL A 12 -7.91 -13.21 3.16
N ILE A 13 -6.74 -12.63 2.85
CA ILE A 13 -6.57 -11.18 2.77
C ILE A 13 -7.42 -10.61 1.63
N GLU A 14 -7.34 -11.20 0.44
CA GLU A 14 -8.14 -10.76 -0.72
C GLU A 14 -9.64 -10.78 -0.41
N SER A 15 -10.13 -11.88 0.18
CA SER A 15 -11.53 -12.02 0.57
C SER A 15 -11.95 -11.03 1.66
N ALA A 16 -11.07 -10.71 2.62
CA ALA A 16 -11.38 -9.80 3.71
C ALA A 16 -11.41 -8.33 3.29
N LEU A 17 -10.68 -7.96 2.23
CA LEU A 17 -10.56 -6.58 1.76
C LEU A 17 -11.51 -6.25 0.60
N THR A 18 -12.00 -7.27 -0.11
CA THR A 18 -13.05 -7.16 -1.13
C THR A 18 -14.27 -6.40 -0.61
N LEU A 19 -14.80 -5.47 -1.42
CA LEU A 19 -15.96 -4.61 -1.13
C LEU A 19 -15.82 -3.66 0.07
N CYS A 20 -14.59 -3.33 0.48
CA CYS A 20 -14.35 -2.27 1.46
C CYS A 20 -14.82 -0.90 0.94
N ASP A 21 -15.49 -0.11 1.78
CA ASP A 21 -15.82 1.29 1.45
C ASP A 21 -14.62 2.24 1.67
N GLY A 22 -13.68 1.87 2.54
CA GLY A 22 -12.42 2.58 2.74
C GLY A 22 -11.29 1.60 3.06
N LEU A 23 -10.09 1.85 2.56
CA LEU A 23 -8.94 0.96 2.74
C LEU A 23 -7.67 1.75 3.09
N MET A 24 -6.97 1.29 4.13
CA MET A 24 -5.60 1.69 4.42
C MET A 24 -4.68 0.51 4.07
N LEU A 25 -3.73 0.72 3.16
CA LEU A 25 -2.91 -0.33 2.60
C LEU A 25 -1.42 0.00 2.70
N GLU A 26 -0.66 -0.92 3.29
CA GLU A 26 0.79 -0.86 3.32
C GLU A 26 1.39 -0.77 1.92
N ALA A 27 2.35 0.13 1.73
CA ALA A 27 3.22 0.20 0.57
C ALA A 27 4.62 0.49 1.08
N ASN A 28 5.28 -0.51 1.66
CA ASN A 28 6.41 -0.27 2.54
C ASN A 28 7.67 0.17 1.79
N HIS A 29 8.00 -0.52 0.71
CA HIS A 29 9.22 -0.23 -0.02
C HIS A 29 8.99 -0.26 -1.53
N ASP A 30 9.80 0.52 -2.23
CA ASP A 30 10.11 0.29 -3.63
C ASP A 30 11.24 -0.75 -3.71
N MET A 31 11.12 -1.71 -4.62
CA MET A 31 12.09 -2.80 -4.74
C MET A 31 13.48 -2.30 -5.15
N ALA A 32 13.55 -1.33 -6.07
CA ALA A 32 14.83 -0.79 -6.54
C ALA A 32 15.49 0.09 -5.47
N MET A 33 14.71 0.92 -4.77
CA MET A 33 15.22 1.69 -3.64
C MET A 33 15.71 0.80 -2.50
N LEU A 34 14.98 -0.27 -2.17
CA LEU A 34 15.43 -1.22 -1.13
C LEU A 34 16.72 -1.94 -1.53
N ASP A 35 16.83 -2.38 -2.78
CA ASP A 35 18.02 -3.07 -3.31
C ASP A 35 19.25 -2.15 -3.34
N GLN A 36 19.07 -0.89 -3.73
CA GLN A 36 20.16 0.10 -3.82
C GLN A 36 20.44 0.83 -2.50
N GLY A 37 19.53 0.72 -1.53
CA GLY A 37 19.59 1.45 -0.27
C GLY A 37 20.74 1.03 0.65
N GLU A 38 20.97 1.82 1.70
CA GLU A 38 22.08 1.65 2.64
C GLU A 38 21.88 0.51 3.64
N TYR A 39 20.73 -0.17 3.61
CA TYR A 39 20.47 -1.28 4.51
C TYR A 39 21.49 -2.40 4.32
N PRO A 40 22.02 -2.98 5.42
CA PRO A 40 22.79 -4.20 5.31
C PRO A 40 21.98 -5.30 4.62
N GLU A 41 22.65 -6.18 3.90
CA GLU A 41 22.02 -7.22 3.08
C GLU A 41 20.99 -8.06 3.83
N TYR A 42 21.29 -8.46 5.08
CA TYR A 42 20.36 -9.22 5.91
C TYR A 42 19.04 -8.46 6.19
N LEU A 43 19.09 -7.13 6.26
CA LEU A 43 17.92 -6.30 6.50
C LEU A 43 17.09 -6.13 5.23
N LYS A 44 17.74 -5.97 4.07
CA LYS A 44 17.07 -5.99 2.76
C LYS A 44 16.29 -7.29 2.56
N GLN A 45 16.93 -8.43 2.83
CA GLN A 45 16.31 -9.76 2.76
C GLN A 45 15.14 -9.92 3.73
N ARG A 46 15.25 -9.34 4.93
CA ARG A 46 14.15 -9.37 5.91
C ARG A 46 12.96 -8.53 5.47
N VAL A 47 13.19 -7.29 5.00
CA VAL A 47 12.12 -6.36 4.60
C VAL A 47 11.41 -6.82 3.33
N GLY A 48 12.17 -7.21 2.30
CA GLY A 48 11.60 -7.70 1.03
C GLY A 48 11.19 -9.17 1.04
N GLY A 49 11.40 -9.88 2.16
CA GLY A 49 11.08 -11.29 2.29
C GLY A 49 9.60 -11.56 2.52
N ARG A 50 9.20 -12.84 2.39
CA ARG A 50 7.82 -13.32 2.61
C ARG A 50 7.23 -12.97 3.98
N PHE A 51 8.07 -12.73 4.98
CA PHE A 51 7.69 -12.36 6.34
C PHE A 51 8.03 -10.90 6.69
N GLY A 52 8.43 -10.11 5.70
CA GLY A 52 8.68 -8.68 5.82
C GLY A 52 7.42 -7.87 5.56
N HIS A 53 7.50 -6.97 4.58
CA HIS A 53 6.44 -6.03 4.23
C HIS A 53 6.09 -6.09 2.75
N LEU A 54 4.87 -5.68 2.40
CA LEU A 54 4.48 -5.52 1.01
C LEU A 54 5.27 -4.39 0.36
N ASN A 55 5.75 -4.64 -0.86
CA ASN A 55 6.24 -3.57 -1.72
C ASN A 55 5.10 -2.90 -2.49
N ASN A 56 5.40 -1.77 -3.12
CA ASN A 56 4.40 -0.98 -3.87
C ASN A 56 3.67 -1.80 -4.94
N VAL A 57 4.39 -2.66 -5.66
CA VAL A 57 3.86 -3.46 -6.77
C VAL A 57 2.91 -4.53 -6.23
N GLN A 58 3.30 -5.24 -5.17
CA GLN A 58 2.44 -6.24 -4.53
C GLN A 58 1.12 -5.63 -4.02
N SER A 59 1.19 -4.45 -3.43
CA SER A 59 0.02 -3.73 -2.96
C SER A 59 -0.89 -3.26 -4.10
N ALA A 60 -0.32 -2.78 -5.21
CA ALA A 60 -1.07 -2.46 -6.42
C ALA A 60 -1.73 -3.70 -7.05
N GLU A 61 -1.01 -4.83 -7.11
CA GLU A 61 -1.56 -6.12 -7.57
C GLU A 61 -2.73 -6.61 -6.72
N LEU A 62 -2.67 -6.41 -5.39
CA LEU A 62 -3.80 -6.70 -4.50
C LEU A 62 -5.01 -5.82 -4.84
N LEU A 63 -4.82 -4.52 -5.03
CA LEU A 63 -5.89 -3.59 -5.40
C LEU A 63 -6.57 -3.96 -6.72
N ALA A 64 -5.80 -4.43 -7.69
CA ALA A 64 -6.33 -4.89 -8.99
C ALA A 64 -7.11 -6.22 -8.89
N LYS A 65 -6.93 -7.01 -7.83
CA LYS A 65 -7.57 -8.32 -7.64
C LYS A 65 -8.86 -8.27 -6.83
N ILE A 66 -8.94 -7.37 -5.85
CA ILE A 66 -10.11 -7.27 -4.96
C ILE A 66 -11.22 -6.44 -5.61
N ASP A 67 -12.47 -6.69 -5.23
CA ASP A 67 -13.58 -5.84 -5.67
C ASP A 67 -13.53 -4.48 -4.97
N THR A 68 -13.24 -3.43 -5.74
CA THR A 68 -13.14 -2.05 -5.26
C THR A 68 -14.34 -1.19 -5.68
N THR A 69 -15.43 -1.80 -6.17
CA THR A 69 -16.62 -1.05 -6.66
C THR A 69 -17.29 -0.17 -5.62
N ARG A 70 -17.10 -0.48 -4.33
CA ARG A 70 -17.60 0.32 -3.19
C ARG A 70 -16.56 1.26 -2.59
N LEU A 71 -15.31 1.20 -3.05
CA LEU A 71 -14.20 1.90 -2.44
C LEU A 71 -14.35 3.41 -2.66
N GLN A 72 -14.52 4.14 -1.56
CA GLN A 72 -14.66 5.60 -1.53
C GLN A 72 -13.35 6.30 -1.19
N HIS A 73 -12.48 5.64 -0.42
CA HIS A 73 -11.15 6.14 -0.06
C HIS A 73 -10.12 5.02 -0.04
N ILE A 74 -8.95 5.30 -0.57
CA ILE A 74 -7.73 4.51 -0.40
C ILE A 74 -6.66 5.40 0.22
N VAL A 75 -5.95 4.89 1.22
CA VAL A 75 -4.80 5.56 1.82
C VAL A 75 -3.62 4.59 1.80
N ALA A 76 -2.59 4.95 1.04
CA ALA A 76 -1.32 4.24 1.12
C ALA A 76 -0.57 4.68 2.39
N MET A 77 -0.04 3.72 3.11
CA MET A 77 0.56 3.96 4.43
C MET A 77 1.76 3.04 4.69
N HIS A 78 2.44 3.29 5.81
CA HIS A 78 3.64 2.56 6.23
C HIS A 78 4.76 2.57 5.18
N ILE A 79 4.89 3.71 4.48
CA ILE A 79 5.87 3.99 3.44
C ILE A 79 7.23 4.22 4.12
N SER A 80 8.24 3.43 3.76
CA SER A 80 9.60 3.58 4.29
C SER A 80 10.18 4.94 3.88
N GLU A 81 10.65 5.71 4.86
CA GLU A 81 11.36 6.99 4.61
C GLU A 81 12.65 6.82 3.80
N LYS A 82 13.27 5.64 3.87
CA LYS A 82 14.58 5.37 3.25
C LYS A 82 14.47 4.63 1.93
N ASN A 83 13.53 3.69 1.85
CA ASN A 83 13.42 2.76 0.72
C ASN A 83 12.13 2.94 -0.07
N ASN A 84 11.48 4.10 0.06
CA ASN A 84 10.29 4.40 -0.71
C ASN A 84 10.07 5.91 -0.86
N SER A 85 9.08 6.28 -1.68
CA SER A 85 8.59 7.65 -1.80
C SER A 85 7.10 7.63 -2.14
N PRO A 86 6.27 8.53 -1.58
CA PRO A 86 4.88 8.70 -1.99
C PRO A 86 4.71 8.90 -3.51
N THR A 87 5.68 9.55 -4.17
CA THR A 87 5.67 9.79 -5.62
C THR A 87 5.78 8.52 -6.46
N LEU A 88 6.25 7.40 -5.88
CA LEU A 88 6.29 6.08 -6.52
C LEU A 88 5.02 5.28 -6.23
N VAL A 89 4.38 5.52 -5.08
CA VAL A 89 3.21 4.76 -4.63
C VAL A 89 1.93 5.23 -5.33
N SER A 90 1.66 6.54 -5.33
CA SER A 90 0.39 7.06 -5.86
C SER A 90 0.11 6.67 -7.32
N PRO A 91 1.09 6.72 -8.26
CA PRO A 91 0.85 6.29 -9.63
C PRO A 91 0.48 4.80 -9.74
N LEU A 92 1.18 3.92 -9.01
CA LEU A 92 0.92 2.48 -9.05
C LEU A 92 -0.47 2.13 -8.53
N PHE A 93 -0.90 2.77 -7.44
CA PHE A 93 -2.24 2.56 -6.88
C PHE A 93 -3.31 3.13 -7.80
N ALA A 94 -3.07 4.30 -8.40
CA ALA A 94 -3.98 4.93 -9.34
C ALA A 94 -4.18 4.08 -10.60
N ASP A 95 -3.11 3.52 -11.15
CA ASP A 95 -3.16 2.61 -12.29
C ASP A 95 -3.96 1.35 -11.96
N ALA A 96 -3.73 0.74 -10.80
CA ALA A 96 -4.46 -0.44 -10.34
C ALA A 96 -5.96 -0.20 -10.15
N LEU A 97 -6.34 1.02 -9.78
CA LEU A 97 -7.73 1.43 -9.53
C LEU A 97 -8.38 2.17 -10.70
N ASN A 98 -7.65 2.38 -11.79
CA ASN A 98 -8.06 3.18 -12.94
C ASN A 98 -8.61 4.57 -12.54
N CYS A 99 -7.87 5.27 -11.68
CA CYS A 99 -8.18 6.62 -11.19
C CYS A 99 -6.98 7.56 -11.34
N THR A 100 -7.09 8.78 -10.80
CA THR A 100 -5.97 9.74 -10.85
C THR A 100 -5.08 9.61 -9.60
N PRO A 101 -3.76 9.84 -9.71
CA PRO A 101 -2.85 9.80 -8.56
C PRO A 101 -3.27 10.71 -7.39
N ASP A 102 -3.87 11.87 -7.66
CA ASP A 102 -4.35 12.80 -6.63
C ASP A 102 -5.52 12.26 -5.80
N TRP A 103 -6.18 11.20 -6.25
CA TRP A 103 -7.23 10.52 -5.49
C TRP A 103 -6.67 9.57 -4.43
N ILE A 104 -5.40 9.15 -4.58
CA ILE A 104 -4.74 8.27 -3.62
C ILE A 104 -4.32 9.08 -2.40
N GLY A 105 -4.92 8.77 -1.24
CA GLY A 105 -4.46 9.34 0.03
C GLY A 105 -3.10 8.80 0.39
N ILE A 106 -2.25 9.64 0.97
CA ILE A 106 -0.95 9.24 1.54
C ILE A 106 -1.00 9.53 3.04
N ALA A 107 -0.65 8.54 3.86
CA ALA A 107 -0.37 8.76 5.27
C ALA A 107 1.11 9.14 5.43
N GLU A 108 1.37 10.42 5.68
CA GLU A 108 2.72 10.94 5.95
C GLU A 108 3.23 10.50 7.32
N GLN A 109 4.55 10.39 7.45
CA GLN A 109 5.21 9.86 8.65
C GLN A 109 4.86 10.66 9.91
N ASP A 110 4.91 12.00 9.82
CA ASP A 110 4.71 12.90 10.96
C ASP A 110 3.27 13.42 11.05
N ALA A 111 2.63 13.68 9.90
CA ALA A 111 1.32 14.31 9.82
C ALA A 111 0.15 13.31 9.68
N GLY A 112 0.43 12.07 9.26
CA GLY A 112 -0.61 11.11 8.92
C GLY A 112 -1.41 11.56 7.70
N PHE A 113 -2.74 11.54 7.80
CA PHE A 113 -3.66 11.97 6.75
C PHE A 113 -4.90 12.61 7.35
N ASP A 114 -5.55 13.49 6.60
CA ASP A 114 -6.77 14.17 7.03
C ASP A 114 -7.96 13.22 7.22
N TRP A 115 -8.91 13.66 8.03
CA TRP A 115 -10.16 12.94 8.28
C TRP A 115 -10.87 12.53 6.98
N ARG A 116 -11.29 11.26 6.91
CA ARG A 116 -12.06 10.71 5.78
C ARG A 116 -13.42 10.24 6.26
N GLU A 117 -14.47 10.63 5.54
CA GLU A 117 -15.84 10.24 5.83
C GLU A 117 -16.34 9.22 4.81
N LEU A 118 -16.90 8.11 5.31
CA LEU A 118 -17.56 7.11 4.49
C LEU A 118 -19.05 7.41 4.41
N LYS A 119 -19.54 7.61 3.19
CA LYS A 119 -20.98 7.76 2.95
C LYS A 119 -21.60 6.37 2.94
N LYS A 120 -22.70 6.20 3.67
CA LYS A 120 -23.51 4.99 3.52
C LYS A 120 -24.20 5.04 2.16
N ALA A 121 -24.10 3.94 1.41
CA ALA A 121 -24.85 3.74 0.17
C ALA A 121 -26.36 3.73 0.43
#